data_AF-A0A7C5LYG3-F1
#
_entry.id   AF-A0A7C5LYG3-F1
#
_cell.length_a   1.000
_cell.length_b   1.000
_cell.length_c   1.000
_cell.angle_alpha   90.00
_cell.angle_beta   90.00
_cell.angle_gamma   90.00
#
_symmetry.space_group_name_H-M   'P 1'
#
loop_
_entity.id
_entity.type
_entity.pdbx_description
1 polymer ?
#
loop_
_entity_poly.entity_id
_entity_poly.type
_entity_poly.pdbx_seq_one_letter_code
_entity_poly.pdbx_strand_id
1 'polypeptide(L)'
;MAACGLPQVGPNKRQIMRGSITQQGDAFIVPVDDHVTRTTAVIKSLGFDDKFLRAAVLGSDTIRPGDTLGISIWENVEAGILTTAGAPATLTEVQVDGAGFIFIPYAGRIRAAGNNPETVRRVITQKLEAQTPDPQVMVQRLAGDGATVAIQGAVS
;
A
#
# COMPACT_ATOMS: atom_id res chain seq x y z
N MET A 1 -34.94 -5.50 67.38
CA MET A 1 -33.73 -4.67 67.34
C MET A 1 -33.56 -4.22 65.90
N ALA A 2 -33.70 -2.92 65.65
CA ALA A 2 -33.78 -2.35 64.30
C ALA A 2 -32.40 -2.29 63.65
N ALA A 3 -32.28 -2.87 62.46
CA ALA A 3 -31.13 -2.72 61.58
C ALA A 3 -31.26 -1.40 60.80
N CYS A 4 -30.65 -0.34 61.31
CA CYS A 4 -30.42 0.89 60.55
C CYS A 4 -28.93 0.99 60.24
N GLY A 5 -28.50 0.37 59.14
CA GLY A 5 -27.26 0.72 58.47
C GLY A 5 -27.61 1.65 57.31
N LEU A 6 -27.28 2.94 57.42
CA LEU A 6 -27.37 3.87 56.28
C LEU A 6 -26.59 3.27 55.08
N PRO A 7 -27.09 3.40 53.84
CA PRO A 7 -26.34 2.98 52.67
C PRO A 7 -25.02 3.77 52.63
N GLN A 8 -23.91 3.08 52.82
CA GLN A 8 -22.60 3.71 52.84
C GLN A 8 -22.15 4.01 51.41
N VAL A 9 -21.78 5.27 51.16
CA VAL A 9 -21.25 5.75 49.89
C VAL A 9 -19.78 5.32 49.77
N GLY A 10 -19.56 4.02 49.55
CA GLY A 10 -18.25 3.44 49.30
C GLY A 10 -17.31 3.29 50.52
N PRO A 11 -16.19 2.58 50.33
CA PRO A 11 -15.22 2.31 51.40
C PRO A 11 -14.44 3.57 51.78
N ASN A 12 -14.21 3.75 53.09
CA ASN A 12 -13.37 4.84 53.59
C ASN A 12 -11.87 4.49 53.51
N LYS A 13 -11.00 5.49 53.64
CA LYS A 13 -9.53 5.34 53.60
C LYS A 13 -9.00 4.20 54.47
N ARG A 14 -9.55 4.01 55.68
CA ARG A 14 -9.14 2.94 56.61
C ARG A 14 -9.57 1.54 56.16
N GLN A 15 -10.66 1.44 55.40
CA GLN A 15 -11.11 0.18 54.80
C GLN A 15 -10.25 -0.16 53.58
N ILE A 16 -9.87 0.84 52.78
CA ILE A 16 -9.02 0.67 51.60
C ILE A 16 -7.60 0.24 52.03
N MET A 17 -6.97 0.95 52.98
CA MET A 17 -5.59 0.65 53.44
C MET A 17 -5.44 -0.72 54.09
N ARG A 18 -6.51 -1.28 54.69
CA ARG A 18 -6.51 -2.63 55.27
C ARG A 18 -6.30 -3.73 54.22
N GLY A 19 -6.67 -3.48 52.97
CA GLY A 19 -6.38 -4.39 51.86
C GLY A 19 -4.99 -4.20 51.25
N SER A 20 -4.19 -3.24 51.71
CA SER A 20 -2.86 -3.00 51.12
C SER A 20 -1.89 -4.13 51.43
N ILE A 21 -0.98 -4.40 50.49
CA ILE A 21 0.20 -5.26 50.72
C ILE A 21 1.03 -4.83 51.95
N THR A 22 1.06 -3.53 52.27
CA THR A 22 1.74 -2.98 53.46
C THR A 22 1.08 -3.46 54.77
N GLN A 23 -0.20 -3.84 54.72
CA GLN A 23 -0.95 -4.39 55.84
C GLN A 23 -1.33 -5.86 55.63
N GLN A 24 -0.52 -6.62 54.87
CA GLN A 24 -0.72 -8.05 54.59
C GLN A 24 -1.97 -8.38 53.76
N GLY A 25 -2.51 -7.41 53.03
CA GLY A 25 -3.49 -7.64 51.97
C GLY A 25 -2.84 -7.92 50.62
N ASP A 26 -3.64 -7.94 49.55
CA ASP A 26 -3.25 -8.26 48.17
C ASP A 26 -3.34 -7.06 47.21
N ALA A 27 -3.80 -5.90 47.68
CA ALA A 27 -3.96 -4.71 46.85
C ALA A 27 -2.74 -3.77 46.91
N PHE A 28 -2.33 -3.25 45.75
CA PHE A 28 -1.38 -2.14 45.65
C PHE A 28 -2.13 -0.82 45.70
N ILE A 29 -1.88 -0.02 46.74
CA ILE A 29 -2.49 1.31 46.90
C ILE A 29 -1.43 2.34 46.56
N VAL A 30 -1.62 3.01 45.42
CA VAL A 30 -0.75 4.09 44.96
C VAL A 30 -1.41 5.43 45.29
N PRO A 31 -0.79 6.29 46.12
CA PRO A 31 -1.29 7.64 46.31
C PRO A 31 -1.18 8.40 44.99
N VAL A 32 -2.29 9.00 44.54
CA VAL A 32 -2.29 9.84 43.34
C VAL A 32 -1.77 11.21 43.72
N ASP A 33 -0.62 11.57 43.17
CA ASP A 33 -0.07 12.92 43.22
C ASP A 33 0.21 13.43 41.79
N ASP A 34 0.55 14.71 41.66
CA ASP A 34 0.84 15.33 40.36
C ASP A 34 1.98 14.61 39.61
N HIS A 35 2.90 14.00 40.35
CA HIS A 35 4.01 13.22 39.81
C HIS A 35 3.53 11.89 39.21
N VAL A 36 2.69 11.12 39.92
CA VAL A 36 2.06 9.88 39.44
C VAL A 36 1.22 10.16 38.19
N THR A 37 0.44 11.24 38.20
CA THR A 37 -0.42 11.62 37.07
C THR A 37 0.39 11.96 35.82
N ARG A 38 1.53 12.67 35.98
CA ARG A 38 2.46 12.95 34.89
C ARG A 38 3.19 11.69 34.40
N THR A 39 3.53 10.78 35.32
CA THR A 39 4.25 9.53 34.98
C THR A 39 3.35 8.53 34.26
N THR A 40 2.05 8.51 34.57
CA THR A 40 1.04 7.66 33.90
C THR A 40 0.40 8.29 32.68
N ALA A 41 0.75 9.54 32.33
CA ALA A 41 0.32 10.18 31.10
C ALA A 41 1.08 9.56 29.91
N VAL A 42 0.75 8.30 29.59
CA VAL A 42 1.26 7.61 28.42
C VAL A 42 0.56 8.20 27.21
N ILE A 43 1.14 9.26 26.65
CA ILE A 43 0.84 9.68 25.28
C ILE A 43 1.46 8.61 24.38
N LYS A 44 0.68 7.57 24.06
CA LYS A 44 1.11 6.61 23.04
C LYS A 44 1.11 7.37 21.72
N SER A 45 2.28 7.66 21.17
CA SER A 45 2.37 8.22 19.83
C SER A 45 1.79 7.19 18.85
N LEU A 46 0.57 7.42 18.40
CA LEU A 46 -0.04 6.70 17.31
C LEU A 46 0.56 7.30 16.04
N GLY A 47 1.57 6.64 15.49
CA GLY A 47 2.27 7.09 14.29
C GLY A 47 2.74 5.88 13.50
N PHE A 48 3.08 6.12 12.24
CA PHE A 48 3.71 5.10 11.41
C PHE A 48 5.09 4.75 11.98
N ASP A 49 5.43 3.47 11.98
CA ASP A 49 6.76 3.00 12.38
C ASP A 49 7.84 3.65 11.48
N ASP A 50 9.03 3.87 12.02
CA ASP A 50 10.18 4.46 11.34
C ASP A 50 10.53 3.72 10.04
N LYS A 51 10.25 2.41 10.01
CA LYS A 51 10.41 1.57 8.81
C LYS A 51 9.46 1.96 7.68
N PHE A 52 8.25 2.40 8.00
CA PHE A 52 7.26 2.86 7.02
C PHE A 52 7.58 4.29 6.58
N LEU A 53 7.93 5.19 7.52
CA LEU A 53 8.31 6.57 7.19
C LEU A 53 9.58 6.66 6.33
N ARG A 54 10.51 5.72 6.51
CA ARG A 54 11.74 5.61 5.71
C ARG A 54 11.63 4.58 4.58
N ALA A 55 10.46 3.96 4.39
CA ALA A 55 10.28 3.06 3.27
C ALA A 55 10.52 3.84 1.97
N ALA A 56 11.29 3.26 1.05
CA ALA A 56 11.44 3.85 -0.26
C ALA A 56 10.05 4.01 -0.88
N VAL A 57 9.77 5.19 -1.44
CA VAL A 57 8.59 5.40 -2.27
C VAL A 57 8.66 4.32 -3.35
N LEU A 58 7.74 3.35 -3.28
CA LEU A 58 7.61 2.34 -4.31
C LEU A 58 7.40 3.13 -5.60
N GLY A 59 8.38 3.08 -6.52
CA GLY A 59 8.27 3.74 -7.80
C GLY A 59 6.95 3.32 -8.41
N SER A 60 6.02 4.26 -8.54
CA SER A 60 4.63 4.06 -9.03
C SER A 60 4.58 3.35 -10.37
N ASP A 61 5.72 3.31 -11.03
CA ASP A 61 5.91 2.88 -12.39
C ASP A 61 6.45 1.45 -12.47
N THR A 62 6.68 0.75 -11.35
CA THR A 62 7.09 -0.66 -11.44
C THR A 62 5.88 -1.54 -11.78
N ILE A 63 5.95 -2.19 -12.93
CA ILE A 63 4.92 -3.10 -13.41
C ILE A 63 4.94 -4.39 -12.59
N ARG A 64 3.77 -4.86 -12.17
CA ARG A 64 3.56 -6.10 -11.41
C ARG A 64 2.70 -7.10 -12.17
N PRO A 65 2.81 -8.42 -11.85
CA PRO A 65 1.84 -9.40 -12.31
C PRO A 65 0.40 -8.97 -11.96
N GLY A 66 -0.52 -9.08 -12.92
CA GLY A 66 -1.90 -8.63 -12.79
C GLY A 66 -2.17 -7.18 -13.18
N ASP A 67 -1.14 -6.35 -13.40
CA ASP A 67 -1.32 -5.01 -13.96
C ASP A 67 -1.85 -5.08 -15.41
N THR A 68 -2.64 -4.08 -15.80
CA THR A 68 -3.05 -3.88 -17.20
C THR A 68 -2.24 -2.76 -17.82
N LEU A 69 -1.65 -3.02 -18.98
CA LEU A 69 -0.88 -2.05 -19.75
C LEU A 69 -1.66 -1.65 -21.01
N GLY A 70 -1.85 -0.36 -21.21
CA GLY A 70 -2.29 0.19 -22.49
C GLY A 70 -1.08 0.39 -23.40
N ILE A 71 -1.09 -0.23 -24.57
CA ILE A 71 0.03 -0.17 -25.52
C ILE A 71 -0.52 0.36 -26.84
N SER A 72 0.09 1.45 -27.32
CA SER A 72 -0.19 2.05 -28.62
C SER A 72 1.03 1.93 -29.51
N ILE A 73 0.84 1.40 -30.72
CA ILE A 73 1.89 1.24 -31.71
C ILE A 73 1.49 2.02 -32.97
N TRP A 74 2.38 2.89 -33.45
CA TRP A 74 2.25 3.58 -34.74
C TRP A 74 3.37 3.13 -35.67
N GLU A 75 3.01 2.88 -36.92
CA GLU A 75 3.92 2.49 -37.99
C GLU A 75 3.97 3.62 -39.03
N ASN A 76 5.16 3.96 -39.53
CA ASN A 76 5.33 5.01 -40.53
C ASN A 76 5.64 4.41 -41.90
N VAL A 77 4.69 3.64 -42.47
CA VAL A 77 4.81 3.08 -43.82
C VAL A 77 3.61 3.44 -44.69
N GLU A 78 3.89 3.82 -45.95
CA GLU A 78 2.92 4.30 -46.96
C GLU A 78 1.87 3.24 -47.35
N ALA A 79 2.16 1.96 -47.11
CA ALA A 79 1.24 0.85 -47.25
C ALA A 79 1.26 0.02 -45.95
N GLY A 80 0.59 0.52 -44.92
CA GLY A 80 0.36 -0.24 -43.70
C GLY A 80 -0.36 -1.54 -44.04
N ILE A 81 0.23 -2.69 -43.70
CA ILE A 81 -0.41 -4.00 -43.91
C ILE A 81 -1.64 -4.19 -43.02
N LEU A 82 -1.93 -3.24 -42.10
CA LEU A 82 -3.08 -3.26 -41.21
C LEU A 82 -3.91 -1.97 -41.12
N THR A 83 -3.53 -0.79 -41.64
CA THR A 83 -4.38 0.42 -41.54
C THR A 83 -4.13 1.51 -42.58
N THR A 84 -5.22 2.20 -42.97
CA THR A 84 -5.25 3.50 -43.66
C THR A 84 -4.56 4.60 -42.85
N ALA A 85 -3.81 5.48 -43.53
CA ALA A 85 -2.97 6.54 -42.97
C ALA A 85 -3.63 7.35 -41.83
N GLY A 86 -2.91 7.49 -40.71
CA GLY A 86 -3.21 8.47 -39.64
C GLY A 86 -3.83 7.94 -38.34
N ALA A 87 -4.14 6.64 -38.23
CA ALA A 87 -4.64 6.03 -36.99
C ALA A 87 -3.55 5.17 -36.31
N PRO A 88 -3.51 5.09 -34.96
CA PRO A 88 -2.70 4.07 -34.27
C PRO A 88 -3.10 2.68 -34.78
N ALA A 89 -2.11 1.89 -35.21
CA ALA A 89 -2.37 0.60 -35.84
C ALA A 89 -2.98 -0.41 -34.86
N THR A 90 -2.74 -0.26 -33.55
CA THR A 90 -3.38 -1.07 -32.51
C THR A 90 -3.21 -0.42 -31.14
N LEU A 91 -4.31 0.01 -30.51
CA LEU A 91 -4.37 0.23 -29.07
C LEU A 91 -4.82 -1.09 -28.45
N THR A 92 -3.94 -1.76 -27.70
CA THR A 92 -4.29 -3.02 -27.02
C THR A 92 -4.08 -2.87 -25.53
N GLU A 93 -5.10 -3.24 -24.76
CA GLU A 93 -4.98 -3.43 -23.32
C GLU A 93 -4.51 -4.86 -23.06
N VAL A 94 -3.31 -5.01 -22.50
CA VAL A 94 -2.70 -6.31 -22.25
C VAL A 94 -2.45 -6.47 -20.75
N GLN A 95 -3.00 -7.53 -20.17
CA GLN A 95 -2.76 -7.89 -18.78
C GLN A 95 -1.42 -8.62 -18.63
N VAL A 96 -0.66 -8.29 -17.59
CA VAL A 96 0.56 -9.00 -17.22
C VAL A 96 0.19 -10.34 -16.59
N ASP A 97 0.69 -11.44 -17.15
CA ASP A 97 0.43 -12.80 -16.66
C ASP A 97 1.05 -13.06 -15.27
N GLY A 98 0.67 -14.18 -14.64
CA GLY A 98 1.19 -14.57 -13.32
C GLY A 98 2.70 -14.82 -13.26
N ALA A 99 3.35 -15.05 -14.40
CA ALA A 99 4.80 -15.17 -14.50
C ALA A 99 5.48 -13.81 -14.79
N GLY A 100 4.71 -12.73 -14.98
CA GLY A 100 5.20 -11.39 -15.21
C GLY A 100 5.44 -11.01 -16.68
N PHE A 101 4.80 -11.70 -17.62
CA PHE A 101 4.97 -11.49 -19.06
C PHE A 101 3.72 -10.89 -19.71
N ILE A 102 3.94 -10.19 -20.83
CA ILE A 102 2.91 -9.74 -21.78
C ILE A 102 3.20 -10.35 -23.14
N PHE A 103 2.15 -10.49 -23.96
CA PHE A 103 2.28 -10.91 -25.35
C PHE A 103 1.95 -9.75 -26.29
N ILE A 104 2.84 -9.49 -27.23
CA ILE A 104 2.67 -8.46 -28.27
C ILE A 104 2.79 -9.15 -29.63
N PRO A 105 1.84 -8.95 -30.56
CA PRO A 105 1.97 -9.44 -31.93
C PRO A 105 3.32 -9.07 -32.54
N TYR A 106 3.94 -10.00 -33.26
CA TYR A 106 5.26 -9.88 -33.89
C TYR A 106 6.47 -9.75 -32.93
N ALA A 107 6.32 -9.12 -31.77
CA ALA A 107 7.37 -9.04 -30.73
C ALA A 107 7.35 -10.22 -29.73
N GLY A 108 6.29 -11.04 -29.75
CA GLY A 108 6.15 -12.26 -28.94
C GLY A 108 6.03 -11.97 -27.44
N ARG A 109 6.53 -12.90 -26.61
CA ARG A 109 6.52 -12.76 -25.14
C ARG A 109 7.58 -11.77 -24.66
N ILE A 110 7.21 -10.87 -23.76
CA ILE A 110 8.07 -9.83 -23.19
C ILE A 110 7.89 -9.82 -21.67
N ARG A 111 8.99 -9.77 -20.92
CA ARG A 111 8.95 -9.68 -19.45
C ARG A 111 8.62 -8.25 -19.04
N ALA A 112 7.42 -8.03 -18.52
CA ALA A 112 6.95 -6.71 -18.08
C ALA A 112 7.15 -6.52 -16.57
N ALA A 113 6.97 -7.56 -15.76
CA ALA A 113 7.08 -7.45 -14.31
C ALA A 113 8.50 -7.08 -13.85
N GLY A 114 8.59 -6.14 -12.90
CA GLY A 114 9.85 -5.60 -12.38
C GLY A 114 10.48 -4.52 -13.26
N ASN A 115 9.88 -4.20 -14.41
CA ASN A 115 10.31 -3.10 -15.27
C ASN A 115 9.39 -1.88 -15.13
N ASN A 116 9.86 -0.73 -15.58
CA ASN A 116 9.02 0.45 -15.79
C ASN A 116 8.45 0.50 -17.23
N PRO A 117 7.34 1.24 -17.47
CA PRO A 117 6.76 1.41 -18.80
C PRO A 117 7.78 1.83 -19.86
N GLU A 118 8.71 2.73 -19.53
CA GLU A 118 9.78 3.17 -20.45
C GLU A 118 10.73 2.04 -20.86
N THR A 119 11.06 1.14 -19.94
CA THR A 119 11.90 -0.02 -20.21
C THR A 119 11.16 -1.02 -21.09
N VAL A 120 9.88 -1.26 -20.79
CA VAL A 120 9.03 -2.13 -21.63
C VAL A 120 8.87 -1.53 -23.03
N ARG A 121 8.65 -0.21 -23.15
CA ARG A 121 8.60 0.52 -24.42
C ARG A 121 9.84 0.26 -25.26
N ARG A 122 11.03 0.47 -24.69
CA ARG A 122 12.31 0.22 -25.40
C ARG A 122 12.45 -1.23 -25.88
N VAL A 123 12.07 -2.20 -25.05
CA VAL A 123 12.12 -3.63 -25.43
C VAL A 123 11.14 -3.94 -26.56
N ILE A 124 9.92 -3.38 -26.53
CA ILE A 124 8.94 -3.54 -27.61
C ILE A 124 9.47 -2.93 -28.91
N THR A 125 9.95 -1.67 -28.86
CA THR A 125 10.52 -0.98 -30.03
C THR A 125 11.63 -1.81 -30.67
N GLN A 126 12.61 -2.26 -29.89
CA GLN A 126 13.74 -3.05 -30.40
C GLN A 126 13.30 -4.38 -31.04
N LYS A 127 12.25 -5.02 -30.52
CA LYS A 127 11.72 -6.26 -31.10
C LYS A 127 10.90 -6.03 -32.37
N LEU A 128 10.25 -4.87 -32.51
CA LEU A 128 9.45 -4.51 -33.68
C LEU A 128 10.30 -3.93 -34.82
N GLU A 129 11.47 -3.35 -34.53
CA GLU A 129 12.42 -2.85 -35.53
C GLU A 129 12.82 -3.92 -36.57
N ALA A 130 12.78 -5.20 -36.21
CA ALA A 130 13.06 -6.30 -37.13
C ALA A 130 11.95 -6.52 -38.18
N GLN A 131 10.77 -5.93 -38.00
CA GLN A 131 9.57 -6.17 -38.82
C GLN A 131 9.08 -4.89 -39.51
N THR A 132 9.16 -3.74 -38.83
CA THR A 132 8.67 -2.45 -39.34
C THR A 132 9.75 -1.38 -39.18
N PRO A 133 10.07 -0.59 -40.23
CA PRO A 133 10.95 0.58 -40.10
C PRO A 133 10.30 1.64 -39.20
N ASP A 134 11.08 2.20 -38.26
CA ASP A 134 10.70 3.29 -37.37
C ASP A 134 9.36 3.11 -36.59
N PRO A 135 9.20 2.03 -35.80
CA PRO A 135 7.99 1.84 -35.02
C PRO A 135 7.96 2.81 -33.83
N GLN A 136 6.89 3.60 -33.69
CA GLN A 136 6.66 4.40 -32.49
C GLN A 136 5.79 3.62 -31.51
N VAL A 137 6.24 3.50 -30.27
CA VAL A 137 5.55 2.73 -29.23
C VAL A 137 5.33 3.61 -28.01
N MET A 138 4.11 3.61 -27.49
CA MET A 138 3.75 4.20 -26.21
C MET A 138 3.23 3.10 -25.28
N VAL A 139 3.76 3.06 -24.07
CA VAL A 139 3.34 2.13 -23.03
C VAL A 139 2.88 2.95 -21.84
N GLN A 140 1.62 2.76 -21.45
CA GLN A 140 1.04 3.36 -20.27
C GLN A 140 0.53 2.25 -19.35
N ARG A 141 0.84 2.36 -18.06
CA ARG A 141 0.21 1.50 -17.05
C ARG A 141 -1.19 2.05 -16.81
N LEU A 142 -2.22 1.25 -17.10
CA LEU A 142 -3.59 1.61 -16.76
C LEU A 142 -3.77 1.42 -15.25
N ALA A 143 -4.62 2.25 -14.63
CA ALA A 143 -4.97 2.09 -13.23
C ALA A 143 -5.64 0.72 -13.06
N GLY A 144 -4.92 -0.22 -12.46
CA GLY A 144 -5.43 -1.53 -12.07
C GLY A 144 -5.33 -1.72 -10.56
N ASP A 145 -6.09 -2.69 -10.04
CA ASP A 145 -6.19 -3.00 -8.61
C ASP A 145 -4.87 -3.52 -7.98
N GLY A 146 -3.81 -3.69 -8.79
CA GLY A 146 -2.50 -4.21 -8.36
C GLY A 146 -1.69 -3.27 -7.44
N ALA A 147 -2.24 -2.11 -7.07
CA ALA A 147 -1.63 -1.16 -6.15
C ALA A 147 -2.62 -0.58 -5.12
N THR A 148 -3.68 -1.30 -4.76
CA THR A 148 -4.58 -0.84 -3.68
C THR A 148 -3.94 -1.11 -2.32
N VAL A 149 -3.55 -0.05 -1.62
CA VAL A 149 -3.10 -0.11 -0.22
C VAL A 149 -4.23 0.39 0.66
N ALA A 150 -4.82 -0.49 1.48
CA ALA A 150 -5.78 -0.11 2.50
C ALA A 150 -5.03 0.20 3.81
N ILE A 151 -5.10 1.44 4.28
CA ILE A 151 -4.56 1.83 5.58
C ILE A 151 -5.73 1.94 6.56
N GLN A 152 -5.74 1.11 7.60
CA GLN A 152 -6.75 1.15 8.66
C GLN A 152 -6.07 1.41 10.01
N GLY A 153 -6.39 2.56 10.64
CA GLY A 153 -5.85 2.95 11.94
C GLY A 153 -6.26 4.38 12.33
N ALA A 154 -6.11 4.72 13.62
CA ALA A 154 -6.22 6.09 14.09
C ALA A 154 -4.88 6.81 13.85
N VAL A 155 -4.80 7.60 12.78
CA VAL A 155 -3.70 8.54 12.52
C VAL A 155 -4.11 9.91 13.04
N SER A 156 -3.22 10.57 13.80
CA SER A 156 -3.36 11.95 14.28
C SER A 156 -2.18 12.78 13.82
#